data_AF-A0A521CNP5-F1
#
_entry.id   AF-A0A521CNP5-F1
#
_cell.length_a   1.000
_cell.length_b   1.000
_cell.length_c   1.000
_cell.angle_alpha   90.00
_cell.angle_beta   90.00
_cell.angle_gamma   90.00
#
_symmetry.space_group_name_H-M   'P 1'
#
loop_
_entity.id
_entity.type
_entity.pdbx_description
1 polymer ?
#
loop_
_entity_poly.entity_id
_entity_poly.type
_entity_poly.pdbx_seq_one_letter_code
_entity_poly.pdbx_strand_id
1 'polypeptide(L)'
;MQKRSDFYFKYPPNIHELDLATMVHMFRSRGEPKKAPAGQYFACAVSGDLLKEAKWWFGLHYSQSTWDKMLTKGSEGFPITDVELNVLGLVYQSEDEPPHREYIEKKSGVTEKLAYLIVNDLRTFGFLDEDDSGFVRITPRGEKALHGIARRIYEKRFLPEMLRTFTPADEPTIEQAQKEDQEQTSLF
;
A
#
# COMPACT_ATOMS: atom_id res chain seq x y z
N MET A 1 -3.80 -12.84 -8.05
CA MET A 1 -3.59 -13.61 -6.79
C MET A 1 -4.79 -13.47 -5.85
N GLN A 2 -5.18 -14.49 -5.08
CA GLN A 2 -6.33 -14.41 -4.15
C GLN A 2 -5.92 -13.83 -2.78
N LYS A 3 -6.63 -12.79 -2.30
CA LYS A 3 -6.47 -12.26 -0.94
C LYS A 3 -6.98 -13.29 0.08
N ARG A 4 -6.23 -13.51 1.16
CA ARG A 4 -6.61 -14.44 2.24
C ARG A 4 -7.15 -13.73 3.47
N SER A 5 -6.85 -12.45 3.62
CA SER A 5 -7.32 -11.64 4.74
C SER A 5 -7.75 -10.26 4.27
N ASP A 6 -8.90 -9.83 4.76
CA ASP A 6 -9.38 -8.45 4.68
C ASP A 6 -9.15 -7.67 5.98
N PHE A 7 -8.46 -8.29 6.95
CA PHE A 7 -8.26 -7.75 8.29
C PHE A 7 -6.96 -6.92 8.39
N TYR A 8 -7.03 -5.72 7.82
CA TYR A 8 -5.96 -4.73 7.82
C TYR A 8 -6.55 -3.32 7.66
N PHE A 9 -5.75 -2.28 7.91
CA PHE A 9 -6.18 -0.91 7.75
C PHE A 9 -6.46 -0.58 6.27
N LYS A 10 -7.58 0.07 6.00
CA LYS A 10 -8.01 0.48 4.65
C LYS A 10 -8.39 1.96 4.66
N TYR A 11 -8.14 2.64 3.55
CA TYR A 11 -8.69 3.98 3.32
C TYR A 11 -10.18 3.90 2.99
N PRO A 12 -11.01 4.86 3.44
CA PRO A 12 -12.40 4.95 3.02
C PRO A 12 -12.53 5.08 1.49
N PRO A 13 -13.51 4.42 0.84
CA PRO A 13 -13.65 4.47 -0.62
C PRO A 13 -13.96 5.88 -1.14
N ASN A 14 -14.64 6.69 -0.33
CA ASN A 14 -15.00 8.06 -0.65
C ASN A 14 -13.97 9.10 -0.17
N ILE A 15 -12.74 8.69 0.14
CA ILE A 15 -11.67 9.60 0.58
C ILE A 15 -11.37 10.73 -0.43
N HIS A 16 -11.72 10.53 -1.70
CA HIS A 16 -11.58 11.50 -2.78
C HIS A 16 -12.52 12.72 -2.63
N GLU A 17 -13.58 12.61 -1.84
CA GLU A 17 -14.52 13.70 -1.56
C GLU A 17 -13.94 14.71 -0.55
N LEU A 18 -12.89 14.34 0.19
CA LEU A 18 -12.30 15.19 1.21
C LEU A 18 -11.37 16.25 0.60
N ASP A 19 -11.39 17.45 1.18
CA ASP A 19 -10.40 18.47 0.86
C ASP A 19 -9.02 18.11 1.41
N LEU A 20 -7.97 18.75 0.87
CA LEU A 20 -6.59 18.45 1.23
C LEU A 20 -6.29 18.75 2.70
N ALA A 21 -6.84 19.82 3.27
CA ALA A 21 -6.55 20.21 4.65
C ALA A 21 -7.14 19.19 5.63
N THR A 22 -8.37 18.74 5.38
CA THR A 22 -9.00 17.64 6.13
C THR A 22 -8.18 16.37 6.01
N MET A 23 -7.77 16.00 4.79
CA MET A 23 -6.96 14.80 4.57
C MET A 23 -5.62 14.85 5.30
N VAL A 24 -4.91 15.98 5.26
CA VAL A 24 -3.65 16.21 5.99
C VAL A 24 -3.86 16.08 7.49
N HIS A 25 -4.90 16.72 8.04
CA HIS A 25 -5.23 16.61 9.46
C HIS A 25 -5.49 15.14 9.84
N MET A 26 -6.21 14.42 8.98
CA MET A 26 -6.49 13.00 9.19
C MET A 26 -5.28 12.09 9.07
N PHE A 27 -4.37 12.42 8.18
CA PHE A 27 -3.11 11.70 8.07
C PHE A 27 -2.30 11.85 9.36
N ARG A 28 -2.18 13.08 9.89
CA ARG A 28 -1.35 13.42 11.06
C ARG A 28 -1.87 12.84 12.36
N SER A 29 -3.18 12.86 12.58
CA SER A 29 -3.77 12.42 13.85
C SER A 29 -4.04 10.90 13.92
N ARG A 30 -3.58 10.12 12.93
CA ARG A 30 -3.70 8.66 12.94
C ARG A 30 -3.04 8.06 14.18
N GLY A 31 -3.70 7.07 14.79
CA GLY A 31 -3.18 6.39 15.98
C GLY A 31 -3.19 7.23 17.25
N GLU A 32 -3.67 8.48 17.20
CA GLU A 32 -3.88 9.28 18.40
C GLU A 32 -5.01 8.67 19.24
N PRO A 33 -4.83 8.55 20.57
CA PRO A 33 -5.91 8.14 21.45
C PRO A 33 -6.93 9.28 21.59
N LYS A 34 -8.20 8.97 21.41
CA LYS A 34 -9.33 9.89 21.60
C LYS A 34 -10.26 9.38 22.68
N LYS A 35 -10.65 10.26 23.58
CA LYS A 35 -11.67 9.99 24.61
C LYS A 35 -13.03 10.46 24.12
N ALA A 36 -14.03 9.61 24.29
CA ALA A 36 -15.41 9.95 23.96
C ALA A 36 -15.90 11.06 24.90
N PRO A 37 -16.68 12.04 24.41
CA PRO A 37 -17.32 13.03 25.27
C PRO A 37 -18.17 12.40 26.37
N ALA A 38 -18.42 13.17 27.44
CA ALA A 38 -19.30 12.72 28.51
C ALA A 38 -20.69 12.33 27.95
N GLY A 39 -21.20 11.17 28.39
CA GLY A 39 -22.48 10.62 27.89
C GLY A 39 -22.41 9.93 26.52
N GLN A 40 -21.26 9.96 25.82
CA GLN A 40 -21.10 9.34 24.51
C GLN A 40 -20.12 8.15 24.56
N TYR A 41 -20.11 7.38 23.46
CA TYR A 41 -19.21 6.24 23.24
C TYR A 41 -18.81 6.20 21.77
N PHE A 42 -17.60 5.73 21.50
CA PHE A 42 -17.21 5.33 20.15
C PHE A 42 -17.56 3.86 19.93
N ALA A 43 -18.05 3.49 18.76
CA ALA A 43 -18.14 2.09 18.36
C ALA A 43 -16.84 1.66 17.68
N CYS A 44 -16.29 0.51 18.07
CA CYS A 44 -15.15 -0.07 17.38
C CYS A 44 -15.56 -0.50 15.96
N ALA A 45 -14.86 -0.03 14.94
CA ALA A 45 -15.18 -0.31 13.54
C ALA A 45 -15.11 -1.81 13.15
N VAL A 46 -14.44 -2.63 13.96
CA VAL A 46 -14.31 -4.09 13.73
C VAL A 46 -15.23 -4.88 14.64
N SER A 47 -15.08 -4.71 15.97
CA SER A 47 -15.81 -5.55 16.93
C SER A 47 -17.21 -5.05 17.22
N GLY A 48 -17.51 -3.77 16.94
CA GLY A 48 -18.77 -3.14 17.31
C GLY A 48 -18.86 -2.74 18.78
N ASP A 49 -17.83 -3.01 19.59
CA ASP A 49 -17.84 -2.71 21.02
C ASP A 49 -17.88 -1.20 21.29
N LEU A 50 -18.56 -0.80 22.36
CA LEU A 50 -18.60 0.58 22.82
C LEU A 50 -17.38 0.92 23.66
N LEU A 51 -16.70 2.00 23.29
CA LEU A 51 -15.43 2.43 23.85
C LEU A 51 -15.53 3.84 24.45
N LYS A 52 -14.92 4.01 25.63
CA LYS A 52 -14.67 5.35 26.21
C LYS A 52 -13.40 5.99 25.69
N GLU A 53 -12.44 5.17 25.26
CA GLU A 53 -11.19 5.60 24.65
C GLU A 53 -10.88 4.70 23.45
N ALA A 54 -10.49 5.30 22.33
CA ALA A 54 -10.24 4.59 21.08
C ALA A 54 -9.07 5.20 20.31
N LYS A 55 -8.43 4.39 19.47
CA LYS A 55 -7.44 4.81 18.48
C LYS A 55 -8.13 5.23 17.19
N TRP A 56 -7.66 6.31 16.61
CA TRP A 56 -8.29 6.89 15.42
C TRP A 56 -7.56 6.52 14.14
N TRP A 57 -8.31 6.17 13.10
CA TRP A 57 -7.79 5.90 11.76
C TRP A 57 -8.81 6.34 10.71
N PHE A 58 -8.50 7.43 9.99
CA PHE A 58 -9.32 7.96 8.89
C PHE A 58 -10.83 8.02 9.19
N GLY A 59 -11.20 8.62 10.32
CA GLY A 59 -12.61 8.77 10.72
C GLY A 59 -13.19 7.56 11.46
N LEU A 60 -12.49 6.43 11.47
CA LEU A 60 -12.89 5.22 12.17
C LEU A 60 -12.18 5.10 13.53
N HIS A 61 -12.86 4.46 14.48
CA HIS A 61 -12.36 4.27 15.84
C HIS A 61 -12.12 2.78 16.11
N TYR A 62 -11.02 2.49 16.79
CA TYR A 62 -10.58 1.13 17.08
C TYR A 62 -10.23 0.98 18.55
N SER A 63 -10.56 -0.18 19.14
CA SER A 63 -10.00 -0.53 20.45
C SER A 63 -8.49 -0.69 20.32
N GLN A 64 -7.74 -0.49 21.42
CA GLN A 64 -6.30 -0.73 21.43
C GLN A 64 -5.97 -2.16 20.96
N SER A 65 -6.72 -3.16 21.43
CA SER A 65 -6.52 -4.55 21.04
C SER A 65 -6.73 -4.80 19.54
N THR A 66 -7.71 -4.13 18.92
CA THR A 66 -7.97 -4.23 17.48
C THR A 66 -6.88 -3.52 16.69
N TRP A 67 -6.46 -2.34 17.15
CA TRP A 67 -5.36 -1.58 16.56
C TRP A 67 -4.10 -2.44 16.46
N ASP A 68 -3.67 -3.00 17.59
CA ASP A 68 -2.45 -3.81 17.68
C ASP A 68 -2.52 -5.04 16.78
N LYS A 69 -3.69 -5.69 16.71
CA LYS A 69 -3.92 -6.83 15.81
C LYS A 69 -3.85 -6.44 14.33
N MET A 70 -4.12 -5.19 13.96
CA MET A 70 -4.09 -4.72 12.57
C MET A 70 -2.72 -4.19 12.13
N LEU A 71 -1.81 -3.92 13.06
CA LEU A 71 -0.48 -3.40 12.74
C LEU A 71 0.33 -4.38 11.88
N THR A 72 0.99 -3.84 10.86
CA THR A 72 1.84 -4.61 9.97
C THR A 72 3.13 -5.02 10.70
N LYS A 73 3.53 -6.28 10.58
CA LYS A 73 4.80 -6.74 11.15
C LYS A 73 5.94 -6.14 10.32
N GLY A 74 6.97 -5.62 10.99
CA GLY A 74 8.11 -5.01 10.30
C GLY A 74 7.90 -3.57 9.82
N SER A 75 6.77 -2.94 10.16
CA SER A 75 6.51 -1.52 9.90
C SER A 75 6.67 -0.61 11.13
N GLU A 76 7.23 -1.13 12.23
CA GLU A 76 7.47 -0.38 13.48
C GLU A 76 6.23 0.36 14.03
N GLY A 77 5.06 -0.26 13.90
CA GLY A 77 3.80 0.31 14.38
C GLY A 77 3.16 1.30 13.40
N PHE A 78 3.74 1.52 12.22
CA PHE A 78 3.08 2.23 11.13
C PHE A 78 2.02 1.33 10.48
N PRO A 79 0.74 1.74 10.44
CA PRO A 79 -0.31 1.00 9.75
C PRO A 79 -0.14 1.09 8.22
N ILE A 80 0.13 -0.04 7.58
CA ILE A 80 0.29 -0.13 6.11
C ILE A 80 -1.01 -0.65 5.50
N THR A 81 -1.55 0.05 4.50
CA THR A 81 -2.71 -0.39 3.73
C THR A 81 -2.30 -1.04 2.41
N ASP A 82 -3.26 -1.43 1.59
CA ASP A 82 -2.98 -1.92 0.25
C ASP A 82 -2.51 -0.85 -0.73
N VAL A 83 -2.73 0.44 -0.43
CA VAL A 83 -2.18 1.56 -1.21
C VAL A 83 -0.68 1.68 -0.95
N GLU A 84 -0.24 1.65 0.31
CA GLU A 84 1.19 1.65 0.63
C GLU A 84 1.88 0.38 0.14
N LEU A 85 1.22 -0.78 0.17
CA LEU A 85 1.74 -2.00 -0.47
C LEU A 85 2.02 -1.74 -1.96
N ASN A 86 1.09 -1.10 -2.66
CA ASN A 86 1.22 -0.81 -4.07
C ASN A 86 2.37 0.18 -4.35
N VAL A 87 2.47 1.25 -3.57
CA VAL A 87 3.56 2.24 -3.66
C VAL A 87 4.93 1.60 -3.40
N LEU A 88 5.07 0.88 -2.27
CA LEU A 88 6.33 0.23 -1.91
C LEU A 88 6.72 -0.83 -2.94
N GLY A 89 5.76 -1.61 -3.44
CA GLY A 89 6.04 -2.67 -4.41
C GLY A 89 6.38 -2.14 -5.81
N LEU A 90 5.81 -1.00 -6.23
CA LEU A 90 6.21 -0.31 -7.47
C LEU A 90 7.68 0.13 -7.41
N VAL A 91 8.10 0.70 -6.28
CA VAL A 91 9.50 1.10 -6.09
C VAL A 91 10.42 -0.12 -6.01
N TYR A 92 9.98 -1.18 -5.32
CA TYR A 92 10.74 -2.42 -5.20
C TYR A 92 10.95 -3.15 -6.53
N GLN A 93 9.98 -3.14 -7.44
CA GLN A 93 10.12 -3.79 -8.75
C GLN A 93 11.10 -3.05 -9.67
N SER A 94 11.30 -1.76 -9.44
CA SER A 94 12.13 -0.88 -10.26
C SER A 94 13.46 -0.57 -9.57
N GLU A 95 14.07 -1.54 -8.90
CA GLU A 95 15.33 -1.33 -8.15
C GLU A 95 16.52 -0.98 -9.08
N ASP A 96 16.56 -1.59 -10.27
CA ASP A 96 17.58 -1.34 -11.30
C ASP A 96 17.47 0.07 -11.89
N GLU A 97 16.25 0.52 -12.18
CA GLU A 97 15.94 1.87 -12.68
C GLU A 97 14.87 2.52 -11.81
N PRO A 98 15.26 3.28 -10.76
CA PRO A 98 14.32 3.87 -9.82
C PRO A 98 13.24 4.70 -10.51
N PRO A 99 11.97 4.58 -10.11
CA PRO A 99 10.91 5.36 -10.69
C PRO A 99 10.96 6.80 -10.16
N HIS A 100 10.64 7.75 -11.03
CA HIS A 100 10.39 9.13 -10.61
C HIS A 100 9.11 9.20 -9.77
N ARG A 101 9.10 10.07 -8.76
CA ARG A 101 7.97 10.26 -7.84
C ARG A 101 6.62 10.42 -8.55
N GLU A 102 6.58 11.22 -9.60
CA GLU A 102 5.35 11.49 -10.37
C GLU A 102 4.74 10.20 -10.96
N TYR A 103 5.58 9.25 -11.38
CA TYR A 103 5.12 7.95 -11.88
C TYR A 103 4.44 7.15 -10.77
N ILE A 104 5.04 7.12 -9.58
CA ILE A 104 4.52 6.41 -8.41
C ILE A 104 3.17 7.00 -8.00
N GLU A 105 3.07 8.32 -7.93
CA GLU A 105 1.84 9.00 -7.52
C GLU A 105 0.68 8.68 -8.46
N LYS A 106 0.92 8.69 -9.78
CA LYS A 106 -0.07 8.32 -10.81
C LYS A 106 -0.48 6.85 -10.77
N LYS A 107 0.43 5.95 -10.39
CA LYS A 107 0.19 4.49 -10.34
C LYS A 107 -0.21 3.97 -8.96
N SER A 108 -0.29 4.83 -7.95
CA SER A 108 -0.65 4.49 -6.57
C SER A 108 -2.07 3.90 -6.42
N GLY A 109 -2.99 4.23 -7.33
CA GLY A 109 -4.38 3.78 -7.29
C GLY A 109 -5.29 4.62 -6.37
N VAL A 110 -4.85 5.82 -6.00
CA VAL A 110 -5.62 6.83 -5.26
C VAL A 110 -5.50 8.20 -5.91
N THR A 111 -6.16 9.22 -5.36
CA THR A 111 -6.02 10.60 -5.85
C THR A 111 -4.58 11.10 -5.68
N GLU A 112 -4.12 11.96 -6.58
CA GLU A 112 -2.75 12.54 -6.53
C GLU A 112 -2.46 13.20 -5.18
N LYS A 113 -3.44 13.89 -4.60
CA LYS A 113 -3.35 14.49 -3.26
C LYS A 113 -3.02 13.46 -2.18
N LEU A 114 -3.71 12.33 -2.18
CA LEU A 114 -3.47 11.27 -1.19
C LEU A 114 -2.15 10.55 -1.48
N ALA A 115 -1.84 10.30 -2.75
CA ALA A 115 -0.59 9.69 -3.16
C ALA A 115 0.62 10.51 -2.69
N TYR A 116 0.55 11.83 -2.84
CA TYR A 116 1.56 12.77 -2.36
C TYR A 116 1.80 12.67 -0.85
N LEU A 117 0.71 12.61 -0.06
CA LEU A 117 0.81 12.44 1.40
C LEU A 117 1.41 11.09 1.77
N ILE A 118 1.00 10.02 1.09
CA ILE A 118 1.51 8.67 1.33
C ILE A 118 3.02 8.60 1.05
N VAL A 119 3.47 9.08 -0.12
CA VAL A 119 4.90 9.05 -0.48
C VAL A 119 5.74 9.86 0.51
N ASN A 120 5.26 11.04 0.92
CA ASN A 120 5.94 11.86 1.93
C ASN A 120 6.06 11.16 3.27
N ASP A 121 5.02 10.49 3.73
CA ASP A 121 5.05 9.79 5.00
C ASP A 121 5.96 8.56 4.93
N LEU A 122 5.87 7.77 3.85
CA LEU A 122 6.75 6.62 3.65
C LEU A 122 8.24 7.04 3.66
N ARG A 123 8.56 8.20 3.07
CA ARG A 123 9.89 8.81 3.17
C ARG A 123 10.22 9.26 4.60
N THR A 124 9.30 9.93 5.28
CA THR A 124 9.49 10.41 6.67
C THR A 124 9.74 9.24 7.64
N PHE A 125 9.11 8.09 7.43
CA PHE A 125 9.37 6.87 8.21
C PHE A 125 10.62 6.10 7.75
N GLY A 126 11.34 6.58 6.74
CA GLY A 126 12.54 5.94 6.21
C GLY A 126 12.25 4.62 5.49
N PHE A 127 11.04 4.44 4.95
CA PHE A 127 10.73 3.30 4.08
C PHE A 127 11.17 3.54 2.64
N LEU A 128 11.25 4.81 2.24
CA LEU A 128 11.68 5.26 0.93
C LEU A 128 12.77 6.33 1.08
N ASP A 129 13.73 6.32 0.16
CA ASP A 129 14.69 7.41 -0.04
C ASP A 129 14.40 8.08 -1.39
N GLU A 130 14.35 9.40 -1.40
CA GLU A 130 14.12 10.22 -2.59
C GLU A 130 15.33 11.11 -2.80
N ASP A 131 15.92 11.08 -4.01
CA ASP A 131 17.06 11.93 -4.36
C ASP A 131 16.62 13.35 -4.77
N ASP A 132 17.60 14.24 -4.96
CA ASP A 132 17.34 15.64 -5.34
C ASP A 132 16.67 15.78 -6.73
N SER A 133 16.72 14.73 -7.55
CA SER A 133 16.10 14.68 -8.88
C SER A 133 14.71 14.05 -8.87
N GLY A 134 14.19 13.65 -7.69
CA GLY A 134 12.85 13.09 -7.53
C GLY A 134 12.75 11.58 -7.82
N PHE A 135 13.87 10.87 -7.93
CA PHE A 135 13.88 9.42 -8.07
C PHE A 135 13.82 8.75 -6.71
N VAL A 136 12.98 7.71 -6.61
CA VAL A 136 12.66 7.09 -5.32
C VAL A 136 13.19 5.66 -5.27
N ARG A 137 13.91 5.31 -4.21
CA ARG A 137 14.39 3.96 -3.93
C ARG A 137 13.75 3.42 -2.65
N ILE A 138 13.57 2.11 -2.60
CA ILE A 138 13.10 1.44 -1.38
C ILE A 138 14.28 1.21 -0.44
N THR A 139 14.06 1.43 0.85
CA THR A 139 15.09 1.14 1.85
C THR A 139 14.96 -0.31 2.33
N PRO A 140 15.99 -0.90 2.97
CA PRO A 140 15.86 -2.22 3.60
C PRO A 140 14.74 -2.27 4.65
N ARG A 141 14.39 -1.13 5.25
CA ARG A 141 13.26 -0.98 6.16
C ARG A 141 11.94 -1.04 5.40
N GLY A 142 11.83 -0.34 4.28
CA GLY A 142 10.68 -0.38 3.38
C GLY A 142 10.42 -1.79 2.83
N GLU A 143 11.47 -2.52 2.45
CA GLU A 143 11.36 -3.89 1.96
C GLU A 143 10.79 -4.84 3.04
N LYS A 144 11.29 -4.75 4.28
CA LYS A 144 10.74 -5.50 5.42
C LYS A 144 9.26 -5.20 5.63
N ALA A 145 8.88 -3.93 5.52
CA ALA A 145 7.51 -3.47 5.67
C ALA A 145 6.60 -3.97 4.54
N LEU A 146 7.07 -3.95 3.30
CA LEU A 146 6.41 -4.49 2.10
C LEU A 146 6.13 -5.99 2.25
N HIS A 147 7.14 -6.78 2.64
CA HIS A 147 6.95 -8.19 2.91
C HIS A 147 6.01 -8.44 4.10
N GLY A 148 6.03 -7.56 5.10
CA GLY A 148 5.13 -7.60 6.24
C GLY A 148 3.65 -7.50 5.83
N ILE A 149 3.31 -6.50 5.01
CA ILE A 149 1.94 -6.30 4.54
C ILE A 149 1.52 -7.40 3.55
N ALA A 150 2.42 -7.84 2.67
CA ALA A 150 2.16 -8.95 1.76
C ALA A 150 1.80 -10.24 2.52
N ARG A 151 2.55 -10.58 3.59
CA ARG A 151 2.23 -11.74 4.43
C ARG A 151 0.89 -11.59 5.14
N ARG A 152 0.51 -10.37 5.53
CA ARG A 152 -0.76 -10.12 6.20
C ARG A 152 -1.95 -10.28 5.26
N ILE A 153 -1.87 -9.78 4.03
CA ILE A 153 -2.98 -9.84 3.06
C ILE A 153 -3.04 -11.21 2.37
N TYR A 154 -1.89 -11.80 2.09
CA TYR A 154 -1.77 -12.95 1.18
C TYR A 154 -1.08 -14.17 1.78
N GLU A 155 -0.57 -14.11 3.01
CA GLU A 155 0.21 -15.18 3.65
C GLU A 155 1.51 -15.56 2.91
N LYS A 156 2.00 -14.68 2.03
CA LYS A 156 3.20 -14.88 1.21
C LYS A 156 4.12 -13.66 1.30
N ARG A 157 5.41 -13.85 0.98
CA ARG A 157 6.29 -12.69 0.68
C ARG A 157 5.77 -11.96 -0.54
N PHE A 158 6.15 -10.69 -0.68
CA PHE A 158 5.74 -9.88 -1.82
C PHE A 158 6.16 -10.53 -3.14
N LEU A 159 5.27 -10.44 -4.14
CA LEU A 159 5.48 -10.82 -5.53
C LEU A 159 4.89 -9.71 -6.39
N PRO A 160 5.46 -9.38 -7.56
CA PRO A 160 4.96 -8.31 -8.44
C PRO A 160 3.48 -8.45 -8.79
N GLU A 161 2.98 -9.68 -8.94
CA GLU A 161 1.56 -10.00 -9.19
C GLU A 161 0.59 -9.51 -8.10
N MET A 162 1.09 -9.08 -6.94
CA MET A 162 0.29 -8.53 -5.84
C MET A 162 -0.05 -7.05 -6.05
N LEU A 163 0.62 -6.37 -6.99
CA LEU A 163 0.37 -4.97 -7.33
C LEU A 163 -0.97 -4.83 -8.06
N ARG A 164 -1.70 -3.75 -7.76
CA ARG A 164 -2.97 -3.45 -8.43
C ARG A 164 -2.76 -3.09 -9.90
N THR A 165 -1.59 -2.57 -10.21
CA THR A 165 -1.18 -2.14 -11.56
C THR A 165 -0.43 -3.22 -12.32
N PHE A 166 -0.30 -4.44 -11.78
CA PHE A 166 0.39 -5.52 -12.48
C PHE A 166 -0.39 -5.91 -13.74
N THR A 167 0.17 -5.57 -14.90
CA THR A 167 -0.18 -6.15 -16.19
C THR A 167 0.90 -7.17 -16.53
N PRO A 168 0.58 -8.47 -16.71
CA PRO A 168 1.54 -9.42 -17.24
C PRO A 168 1.86 -9.00 -18.68
N ALA A 169 2.98 -8.34 -18.88
CA ALA A 169 3.56 -8.10 -20.19
C ALA A 169 5.06 -8.42 -20.11
N ASP A 170 5.46 -9.32 -21.00
CA ASP A 170 6.80 -9.83 -21.28
C ASP A 170 7.37 -10.93 -20.36
N GLU A 171 6.68 -12.07 -20.28
CA GLU A 171 7.40 -13.31 -20.56
C GLU A 171 7.24 -13.58 -22.06
N PRO A 172 8.33 -13.74 -22.85
CA PRO A 172 8.20 -14.31 -24.17
C PRO A 172 7.71 -15.74 -23.99
N THR A 173 6.41 -15.94 -24.17
CA THR A 173 5.81 -17.28 -24.22
C THR A 173 6.56 -18.06 -25.30
N ILE A 174 7.38 -19.03 -24.89
CA ILE A 174 8.21 -19.89 -25.76
C ILE A 174 7.35 -20.63 -26.80
N GLU A 175 6.03 -20.63 -26.65
CA GLU A 175 5.06 -21.30 -27.52
C GLU A 175 4.83 -20.63 -28.89
N GLN A 176 5.36 -19.43 -29.16
CA GLN A 176 5.29 -18.82 -30.51
C GLN A 176 6.54 -19.03 -31.39
N ALA A 177 7.55 -19.78 -30.92
CA ALA A 177 8.77 -20.06 -31.68
C ALA A 177 8.81 -21.46 -32.34
N GLN A 178 7.72 -22.23 -32.35
CA GLN A 178 7.71 -23.62 -32.89
C GLN A 178 6.72 -23.91 -34.03
N LYS A 179 6.07 -22.90 -34.63
CA LYS A 179 5.33 -23.01 -35.90
C LYS A 179 5.45 -21.64 -36.58
N GLU A 180 6.10 -21.42 -37.71
CA GLU A 180 6.24 -22.21 -38.93
C GLU A 180 7.62 -21.97 -39.56
N ASP A 181 8.50 -22.96 -39.48
CA ASP A 181 9.65 -23.12 -40.39
C ASP A 181 9.31 -24.29 -41.33
N GLN A 182 8.21 -24.15 -42.08
CA GLN A 182 7.75 -25.14 -43.06
C GLN A 182 7.31 -24.51 -44.39
N GLU A 183 8.11 -23.59 -44.94
CA GLU A 183 8.15 -23.38 -46.40
C GLU A 183 9.60 -23.15 -46.88
N GLN A 184 10.48 -24.12 -46.60
CA GLN A 184 11.60 -24.39 -47.50
C GLN A 184 11.10 -25.30 -48.63
N THR A 185 10.55 -24.71 -49.69
CA THR A 185 10.49 -25.37 -50.99
C THR A 185 11.81 -25.15 -51.71
N SER A 186 12.53 -26.26 -51.87
CA SER A 186 13.74 -26.42 -52.66
C SER A 186 13.69 -25.73 -54.02
N LEU A 187 14.78 -25.04 -54.38
CA LEU A 187 15.13 -24.67 -55.74
C LEU A 187 15.21 -25.92 -56.63
N PHE A 188 14.33 -26.00 -57.63
CA PHE A 188 14.57 -26.52 -58.99
C PHE A 188 13.57 -25.89 -59.95
#